data_AF-A0A965M4J2-F1
#
_entry.id   AF-A0A965M4J2-F1
#
_cell.length_a   1.000
_cell.length_b   1.000
_cell.length_c   1.000
_cell.angle_alpha   90.00
_cell.angle_beta   90.00
_cell.angle_gamma   90.00
#
_symmetry.space_group_name_H-M   'P 1'
#
loop_
_entity.id
_entity.type
_entity.pdbx_description
1 polymer ?
#
loop_
_entity_poly.entity_id
_entity_poly.type
_entity_poly.pdbx_seq_one_letter_code
_entity_poly.pdbx_strand_id
1 'polypeptide(L)' 'MEQFEADAKVRHAQVLVTSGKYEEAVPLLKRAQEIKARESIARYLEQIERLLKTRSKS' A
#
# COMPACT_ATOMS: atom_id res chain seq x y z
N MET A 1 20.81 0.61 3.39
CA MET A 1 19.98 -0.55 3.78
C MET A 1 18.48 -0.26 3.69
N GLU A 2 18.03 0.98 3.87
CA GLU A 2 16.61 1.39 3.89
C GLU A 2 15.85 1.18 2.57
N GLN A 3 16.55 1.18 1.43
CA GLN A 3 15.92 0.90 0.14
C GLN A 3 15.33 -0.52 0.05
N PHE A 4 15.91 -1.49 0.77
CA PHE A 4 15.38 -2.86 0.85
C PHE A 4 14.15 -2.94 1.74
N GLU A 5 14.08 -2.12 2.79
CA GLU A 5 12.94 -2.05 3.70
C GLU A 5 11.69 -1.50 2.99
N ALA A 6 11.84 -0.43 2.21
CA ALA A 6 10.73 0.12 1.43
C ALA A 6 10.22 -0.89 0.39
N ASP A 7 11.12 -1.59 -0.30
CA ASP A 7 10.76 -2.55 -1.36
C ASP A 7 10.07 -3.80 -0.78
N ALA A 8 10.55 -4.30 0.37
CA ALA A 8 9.94 -5.41 1.08
C ALA A 8 8.50 -5.07 1.54
N LYS A 9 8.30 -3.85 2.07
CA LYS A 9 6.98 -3.36 2.48
C LYS A 9 6.01 -3.26 1.30
N VAL A 10 6.46 -2.79 0.14
CA VAL A 10 5.63 -2.73 -1.07
C VAL A 10 5.20 -4.13 -1.52
N ARG A 11 6.13 -5.09 -1.57
CA ARG A 11 5.80 -6.48 -1.95
C ARG A 11 4.83 -7.14 -0.97
N HIS A 12 5.02 -6.92 0.33
CA HIS A 12 4.11 -7.43 1.35
C HIS A 12 2.71 -6.82 1.18
N ALA A 13 2.62 -5.51 0.97
CA ALA A 13 1.35 -4.86 0.70
C ALA A 13 0.65 -5.39 -0.56
N GLN A 14 1.40 -5.68 -1.64
CA GLN A 14 0.83 -6.27 -2.86
C GLN A 14 0.17 -7.63 -2.59
N VAL A 15 0.80 -8.50 -1.78
CA VAL A 15 0.23 -9.80 -1.40
C VAL A 15 -1.06 -9.64 -0.59
N LEU A 16 -1.10 -8.66 0.32
CA LEU A 16 -2.29 -8.35 1.11
C LEU A 16 -3.41 -7.80 0.22
N VAL A 17 -3.10 -6.93 -0.74
CA VAL A 17 -4.05 -6.40 -1.73
C VAL A 17 -4.66 -7.53 -2.57
N THR A 18 -3.84 -8.45 -3.09
CA THR A 18 -4.35 -9.61 -3.85
C THR A 18 -5.22 -10.54 -2.99
N SER A 19 -5.02 -10.53 -1.67
CA SER A 19 -5.84 -11.26 -0.71
C SER A 19 -7.07 -10.48 -0.23
N GLY A 20 -7.32 -9.28 -0.78
CA GLY A 20 -8.43 -8.40 -0.39
C GLY A 20 -8.27 -7.73 0.98
N LYS A 21 -7.08 -7.83 1.59
CA LYS A 21 -6.70 -7.28 2.91
C LYS A 21 -6.16 -5.86 2.76
N TYR A 22 -6.96 -4.98 2.17
CA TYR A 22 -6.59 -3.61 1.86
C TYR A 22 -6.22 -2.80 3.12
N GLU A 23 -6.92 -3.00 4.23
CA GLU A 23 -6.66 -2.30 5.50
C GLU A 23 -5.29 -2.62 6.09
N GLU A 24 -4.80 -3.85 5.90
CA GLU A 24 -3.45 -4.27 6.30
C GLU A 24 -2.37 -3.76 5.32
N ALA A 25 -2.71 -3.58 4.05
CA ALA A 25 -1.79 -3.12 3.01
C ALA A 25 -1.48 -1.61 3.11
N VAL A 26 -2.47 -0.79 3.45
CA VAL A 26 -2.34 0.68 3.54
C VAL A 26 -1.19 1.14 4.46
N PRO A 27 -1.06 0.69 5.73
CA PRO A 27 0.02 1.13 6.61
C PRO A 27 1.41 0.74 6.10
N LEU A 28 1.53 -0.41 5.42
CA LEU A 28 2.81 -0.85 4.83
C LEU A 28 3.25 0.06 3.67
N LEU A 29 2.31 0.44 2.80
CA LEU A 29 2.58 1.36 1.69
C LEU A 29 2.87 2.77 2.17
N LYS A 30 2.14 3.27 3.19
CA LYS A 30 2.45 4.56 3.83
C LYS A 30 3.86 4.55 4.39
N ARG A 31 4.26 3.49 5.09
CA ARG A 31 5.62 3.37 5.62
C ARG A 31 6.67 3.28 4.52
N ALA A 32 6.39 2.56 3.43
CA ALA A 32 7.29 2.52 2.28
C ALA A 32 7.46 3.90 1.62
N GLN A 33 6.39 4.69 1.56
CA GLN A 33 6.39 6.06 1.04
C GLN A 33 7.18 7.02 1.94
N GLU A 34 7.11 6.86 3.26
CA GLU A 34 7.91 7.65 4.22
C GLU A 34 9.41 7.36 4.08
N ILE A 35 9.79 6.09 3.92
CA ILE A 35 11.19 5.68 3.77
C ILE A 35 11.75 6.15 2.43
N LYS A 36 10.98 5.98 1.36
CA LYS A 36 11.36 6.41 0.02
C LYS A 36 10.12 6.84 -0.73
N ALA A 37 9.94 8.16 -0.84
CA ALA A 37 8.85 8.73 -1.61
C ALA A 37 8.95 8.28 -3.08
N ARG A 38 7.95 7.52 -3.54
CA ARG A 38 7.82 7.08 -4.93
C ARG A 38 6.41 7.41 -5.39
N GLU A 39 6.29 8.05 -6.54
CA GLU A 39 4.99 8.40 -7.11
C GLU A 39 4.12 7.15 -7.36
N SER A 40 4.74 6.03 -7.73
CA SER A 40 4.05 4.75 -7.91
C SER A 40 3.37 4.25 -6.63
N ILE A 41 3.99 4.43 -5.46
CA ILE A 41 3.41 4.04 -4.17
C ILE A 41 2.25 4.97 -3.81
N ALA A 42 2.38 6.28 -4.06
CA ALA A 42 1.30 7.24 -3.85
C ALA A 42 0.06 6.92 -4.70
N ARG A 43 0.24 6.67 -6.00
CA ARG A 43 -0.86 6.26 -6.89
C ARG A 43 -1.48 4.92 -6.48
N TYR A 44 -0.67 4.00 -5.93
CA TYR A 44 -1.15 2.71 -5.49
C TYR A 44 -1.99 2.82 -4.21
N LEU A 45 -1.55 3.65 -3.25
CA LEU A 45 -2.34 4.01 -2.07
C LEU A 45 -3.70 4.60 -2.44
N GLU A 46 -3.74 5.57 -3.36
CA GLU A 46 -4.98 6.20 -3.78
C GLU A 46 -5.98 5.19 -4.36
N GLN A 47 -5.50 4.25 -5.18
CA GLN A 47 -6.35 3.18 -5.74
C GLN A 47 -6.94 2.30 -4.63
N ILE A 48 -6.13 1.90 -3.66
CA ILE A 48 -6.58 1.08 -2.53
C ILE A 48 -7.60 1.83 -1.66
N GLU A 49 -7.37 3.12 -1.40
CA GLU A 49 -8.31 3.95 -0.64
C GLU A 49 -9.66 4.11 -1.36
N ARG A 50 -9.66 4.25 -2.70
CA ARG A 50 -10.89 4.26 -3.51
C ARG A 50 -11.65 2.93 -3.42
N LEU A 51 -10.95 1.79 -3.44
CA LEU A 51 -11.54 0.47 -3.30
C LEU A 51 -12.18 0.29 -1.92
N LEU A 52 -11.46 0.65 -0.85
CA LEU A 52 -11.98 0.64 0.52
C LEU A 52 -13.25 1.50 0.64
N LYS A 53 -13.21 2.74 0.12
CA LYS A 53 -14.35 3.66 0.13
C LYS A 53 -15.56 3.10 -0.63
N THR A 54 -15.34 2.37 -1.72
CA THR A 54 -16.42 1.72 -2.47
C THR A 54 -17.00 0.55 -1.68
N ARG A 55 -16.13 -0.25 -1.04
CA ARG A 55 -16.53 -1.43 -0.26
C ARG A 55 -17.31 -1.07 1.00
N SER A 56 -16.98 0.03 1.68
CA SER A 56 -17.71 0.51 2.86
C SER A 56 -19.08 1.13 2.53
N LYS A 57 -19.38 1.38 1.25
CA LYS A 57 -20.66 1.96 0.79
C LYS A 57 -21.65 0.91 0.28
N SER A 58 -21.23 -0.34 0.19
CA SER A 58 -22.05 -1.47 -0.28
C SER A 58 -22.48 -2.34 0.90
#